data_AF-A0A846NBW4-F1
#
_entry.id   AF-A0A846NBW4-F1
#
_cell.length_a   1.000
_cell.length_b   1.000
_cell.length_c   1.000
_cell.angle_alpha   90.00
_cell.angle_beta   90.00
_cell.angle_gamma   90.00
#
_symmetry.space_group_name_H-M   'P 1'
#
loop_
_entity.id
_entity.type
_entity.pdbx_description
1 polymer ?
#
loop_
_entity_poly.entity_id
_entity_poly.type
_entity_poly.pdbx_seq_one_letter_code
_entity_poly.pdbx_strand_id
1 'polypeptide(L)' 'MPAKYRELIGLAVAANIKCPYCQLFHTGTAKLHGASDEEQAELYFLASFTARWSSMLHAQHYDYDQFAKELAKIAEHLHK' A
#
# COMPACT_ATOMS: atom_id res chain seq x y z
N MET A 1 4.30 6.60 15.79
CA MET A 1 4.71 6.35 14.40
C MET A 1 5.75 7.39 13.98
N PRO A 2 6.96 6.99 13.56
CA PRO A 2 7.97 7.89 13.01
C PRO A 2 7.46 8.74 11.84
N ALA A 3 7.94 9.98 11.73
CA ALA A 3 7.44 10.95 10.75
C ALA A 3 7.61 10.47 9.30
N LYS A 4 8.75 9.87 8.97
CA LYS A 4 9.02 9.24 7.67
C LYS A 4 7.90 8.27 7.24
N TYR A 5 7.53 7.35 8.13
CA TYR A 5 6.48 6.36 7.83
C TYR A 5 5.10 7.01 7.71
N ARG A 6 4.81 8.06 8.49
CA ARG A 6 3.57 8.83 8.34
C ARG A 6 3.43 9.39 6.93
N GLU A 7 4.49 10.01 6.42
CA GLU A 7 4.46 10.64 5.09
C GLU A 7 4.47 9.62 3.96
N LEU A 8 5.19 8.50 4.11
CA LEU A 8 5.12 7.37 3.15
C LEU A 8 3.70 6.79 3.09
N ILE A 9 3.03 6.59 4.22
CA ILE A 9 1.62 6.14 4.22
C ILE A 9 0.72 7.19 3.55
N GLY A 10 0.92 8.47 3.86
CA GLY A 10 0.20 9.57 3.22
C GLY A 10 0.38 9.60 1.71
N LEU A 11 1.60 9.36 1.22
CA LEU A 11 1.92 9.30 -0.20
C LEU A 11 1.22 8.11 -0.89
N ALA A 12 1.19 6.94 -0.25
CA ALA A 12 0.48 5.77 -0.78
C ALA A 12 -1.04 6.02 -0.91
N VAL A 13 -1.65 6.70 0.08
CA VAL A 13 -3.06 7.11 0.01
C VAL A 13 -3.26 8.12 -1.12
N ALA A 14 -2.43 9.17 -1.18
CA ALA A 14 -2.49 10.21 -2.19
C ALA A 14 -2.38 9.65 -3.63
N ALA A 15 -1.50 8.66 -3.83
CA ALA A 15 -1.30 7.99 -5.11
C ALA A 15 -2.52 7.19 -5.57
N ASN A 16 -3.30 6.63 -4.65
CA ASN A 16 -4.49 5.84 -4.95
C ASN A 16 -5.72 6.72 -5.20
N ILE A 17 -5.92 7.77 -4.39
CA ILE A 17 -7.03 8.73 -4.58
C ILE A 17 -6.75 9.77 -5.67
N LYS A 18 -5.55 9.76 -6.26
CA LYS A 18 -5.12 10.65 -7.35
C LYS A 18 -5.16 12.14 -6.96
N CYS A 19 -4.76 12.47 -5.73
CA CYS A 19 -4.68 13.85 -5.25
C CYS A 19 -3.30 14.47 -5.58
N PRO A 20 -3.17 15.36 -6.58
CA PRO A 20 -1.87 15.91 -6.98
C PRO A 20 -1.22 16.77 -5.88
N TYR A 21 -2.01 17.52 -5.12
CA TYR A 21 -1.51 18.33 -4.00
C TYR A 21 -0.93 17.46 -2.88
N CYS A 22 -1.64 16.39 -2.55
CA CYS A 22 -1.25 15.46 -1.51
C CYS A 22 -0.01 14.66 -1.92
N GLN A 23 0.10 14.28 -3.20
CA GLN A 23 1.29 13.62 -3.74
C GLN A 23 2.52 14.53 -3.60
N LEU A 24 2.41 15.80 -4.00
CA LEU A 24 3.51 16.76 -3.88
C LEU A 24 3.92 16.96 -2.42
N PHE A 25 2.95 17.20 -1.54
CA PHE A 25 3.20 17.41 -0.11
C PHE A 25 3.88 16.19 0.52
N HIS A 26 3.26 15.01 0.45
CA HIS A 26 3.78 13.82 1.12
C HIS A 26 5.11 13.34 0.52
N THR A 27 5.34 13.51 -0.78
CA THR A 27 6.66 13.20 -1.38
C THR A 27 7.75 14.10 -0.81
N GLY A 28 7.50 15.42 -0.74
CA GLY A 28 8.46 16.37 -0.18
C GLY A 28 8.74 16.12 1.29
N THR A 29 7.69 15.96 2.10
CA THR A 29 7.81 15.76 3.55
C THR A 29 8.44 14.40 3.89
N ALA A 30 8.17 13.34 3.12
CA ALA A 30 8.83 12.06 3.29
C ALA A 30 10.36 12.18 3.07
N LYS A 31 10.79 12.88 2.01
CA LYS A 31 12.21 13.15 1.75
C LYS A 31 12.87 13.99 2.84
N LEU A 32 12.18 15.02 3.35
CA LEU A 32 12.64 15.83 4.49
C LEU A 32 12.84 14.99 5.76
N HIS A 33 12.06 13.91 5.91
CA HIS A 33 12.21 12.94 7.00
C HIS A 33 13.14 11.76 6.67
N GLY A 34 13.93 11.86 5.60
CA GLY A 34 14.96 10.89 5.25
C GLY A 34 14.45 9.63 4.56
N ALA A 35 13.30 9.68 3.88
CA ALA A 35 12.89 8.61 2.97
C ALA A 35 13.90 8.48 1.82
N SER A 36 14.45 7.27 1.65
CA SER A 36 15.33 6.98 0.52
C SER A 36 14.54 6.84 -0.78
N ASP A 37 15.22 6.86 -1.91
CA ASP A 37 14.58 6.62 -3.20
C ASP A 37 14.16 5.15 -3.34
N GLU A 38 14.88 4.21 -2.73
CA GLU A 38 14.50 2.81 -2.64
C GLU A 38 13.20 2.62 -1.83
N GLU A 39 13.06 3.31 -0.69
CA GLU A 39 11.82 3.27 0.11
C GLU A 39 10.62 3.83 -0.68
N GLN A 40 10.84 4.88 -1.46
CA GLN A 40 9.79 5.43 -2.35
C GLN A 40 9.46 4.47 -3.50
N ALA A 41 10.46 3.83 -4.10
CA ALA A 41 10.25 2.86 -5.18
C ALA A 41 9.43 1.65 -4.70
N GLU A 42 9.76 1.11 -3.52
CA GLU A 42 8.99 0.04 -2.88
C GLU A 42 7.56 0.50 -2.58
N LEU A 43 7.38 1.72 -2.06
CA LEU A 43 6.06 2.31 -1.86
C LEU A 43 5.25 2.39 -3.16
N TYR A 44 5.84 2.84 -4.27
CA TYR A 44 5.14 2.93 -5.56
C TYR A 44 4.66 1.56 -6.03
N PHE A 45 5.52 0.54 -5.90
CA PHE A 45 5.17 -0.83 -6.19
C PHE A 45 4.01 -1.30 -5.32
N LEU A 46 4.10 -1.16 -3.99
CA LEU A 46 3.06 -1.59 -3.05
C LEU A 46 1.72 -0.87 -3.29
N ALA A 47 1.75 0.46 -3.44
CA ALA A 47 0.57 1.26 -3.70
C ALA A 47 -0.17 0.83 -4.98
N SER A 48 0.58 0.48 -6.04
CA SER A 48 0.04 -0.05 -7.29
C SER A 48 -0.45 -1.49 -7.15
N PHE A 49 0.37 -2.36 -6.54
CA PHE A 49 0.10 -3.79 -6.43
C PHE A 49 -1.16 -4.08 -5.62
N THR A 50 -1.33 -3.42 -4.48
CA THR A 50 -2.53 -3.55 -3.65
C THR A 50 -3.78 -3.11 -4.41
N ALA A 51 -3.73 -1.96 -5.10
CA ALA A 51 -4.86 -1.45 -5.88
C ALA A 51 -5.23 -2.37 -7.05
N ARG A 52 -4.23 -2.95 -7.72
CA ARG A 52 -4.42 -3.92 -8.80
C ARG A 52 -5.20 -5.14 -8.31
N TRP A 53 -4.76 -5.75 -7.21
CA TRP A 53 -5.43 -6.95 -6.68
C TRP A 53 -6.82 -6.66 -6.12
N SER A 54 -7.00 -5.52 -5.44
CA SER A 54 -8.33 -5.05 -5.06
C SER A 54 -9.26 -4.99 -6.28
N SER A 55 -8.82 -4.35 -7.37
CA SER A 55 -9.59 -4.26 -8.61
C SER A 55 -9.94 -5.64 -9.19
N MET A 56 -8.98 -6.57 -9.19
CA MET A 56 -9.19 -7.93 -9.70
C MET A 56 -10.21 -8.71 -8.85
N LEU A 57 -10.13 -8.64 -7.52
CA LEU A 57 -11.06 -9.33 -6.61
C LEU A 57 -12.48 -8.77 -6.75
N HIS A 58 -12.61 -7.44 -6.79
CA HIS A 58 -13.90 -6.79 -6.97
C HIS A 58 -14.54 -7.12 -8.32
N ALA A 59 -13.78 -7.09 -9.42
CA ALA A 59 -14.30 -7.40 -10.75
C ALA A 59 -14.82 -8.85 -10.86
N GLN A 60 -14.16 -9.79 -10.16
CA GLN A 60 -14.56 -11.19 -10.12
C GLN A 60 -15.69 -11.48 -9.11
N HIS A 61 -16.15 -10.47 -8.35
CA HIS A 61 -17.08 -10.65 -7.24
C HIS A 61 -16.61 -11.76 -6.29
N TYR A 62 -15.31 -11.78 -5.99
CA TYR A 62 -14.71 -12.84 -5.20
C TYR A 62 -15.31 -12.87 -3.78
N ASP A 63 -15.69 -14.07 -3.32
CA ASP A 63 -16.36 -14.25 -2.03
C ASP A 63 -15.42 -13.94 -0.85
N TYR A 64 -15.86 -13.06 0.05
CA TYR A 64 -15.05 -12.61 1.17
C TYR A 64 -14.81 -13.72 2.20
N ASP A 65 -15.83 -14.52 2.51
CA ASP A 65 -15.72 -15.59 3.50
C ASP A 65 -14.78 -16.69 3.02
N GLN A 66 -14.79 -16.97 1.72
CA GLN A 66 -13.81 -17.83 1.06
C GLN A 66 -12.40 -17.24 1.16
N PHE A 67 -12.21 -15.95 0.85
CA PHE A 67 -10.91 -15.29 0.97
C PHE A 67 -10.35 -15.39 2.39
N ALA A 68 -11.20 -15.14 3.40
CA ALA A 68 -10.80 -15.21 4.80
C ALA A 68 -10.33 -16.62 5.21
N LYS A 69 -11.03 -17.68 4.74
CA LYS A 69 -10.62 -19.08 4.97
C LYS A 69 -9.29 -19.40 4.29
N GLU A 70 -9.07 -18.93 3.07
CA GLU A 70 -7.82 -19.12 2.35
C GLU A 70 -6.65 -18.41 3.02
N LEU A 71 -6.85 -17.17 3.49
CA LEU A 71 -5.84 -16.44 4.25
C LEU A 71 -5.46 -17.15 5.56
N ALA A 72 -6.43 -17.72 6.27
CA ALA A 72 -6.16 -18.49 7.48
C ALA A 72 -5.26 -19.71 7.19
N LYS A 73 -5.51 -20.43 6.08
CA LYS A 73 -4.65 -21.55 5.64
C LYS A 73 -3.24 -21.09 5.25
N ILE A 74 -3.11 -19.93 4.61
CA ILE A 74 -1.79 -19.36 4.29
C ILE A 74 -1.01 -19.07 5.57
N ALA A 75 -1.66 -18.51 6.59
CA ALA A 75 -1.03 -18.22 7.87
C ALA A 75 -0.48 -19.49 8.55
N GLU A 76 -1.23 -20.60 8.51
CA GLU A 76 -0.78 -21.91 9.02
C GLU A 76 0.52 -22.40 8.37
N HIS A 77 0.75 -22.06 7.10
CA HIS A 77 1.97 -22.42 6.37
C HIS A 77 3.15 -21.47 6.59
N LEU A 78 2.89 -20.23 7.03
CA LEU A 78 3.93 -19.22 7.32
C LEU A 78 4.50 -19.33 8.74
N HIS A 79 3.85 -20.08 9.63
CA HIS A 79 4.32 -20.33 11.00
C HIS A 79 5.31 -21.50 11.14
N LYS A 80 5.94 -21.95 10.05
CA LYS A 80 7.04 -22.95 10.04
C LYS A 80 8.36 -22.28 9.67
#